data_AF-A0A8T4USD4-F1
#
_entry.id   AF-A0A8T4USD4-F1
#
_cell.length_a   1.000
_cell.length_b   1.000
_cell.length_c   1.000
_cell.angle_alpha   90.00
_cell.angle_beta   90.00
_cell.angle_gamma   90.00
#
_symmetry.space_group_name_H-M   'P 1'
#
loop_
_entity.id
_entity.type
_entity.pdbx_description
1 polymer ?
#
loop_
_entity_poly.entity_id
_entity_poly.type
_entity_poly.pdbx_seq_one_letter_code
_entity_poly.pdbx_strand_id
1 'polypeptide(L)'
;MVIDNKMTVMQVRPNYSIIYQFKPTLRIEKRHVKSQKDFVGYIKEISTNWKDGDYFLKTELGTFAYFTLNGNRVKLFKKSKIGKEYLCWQFFGPAYITSKIRNRATNSRAIAKTIVTNNNVSIRKTVKVYK
;
A
#
# COMPACT_ATOMS: atom_id res chain seq x y z
N MET A 1 8.32 6.44 -8.59
CA MET A 1 7.37 5.55 -9.27
C MET A 1 5.97 6.17 -9.17
N VAL A 2 5.37 6.52 -10.31
CA VAL A 2 4.06 7.19 -10.36
C VAL A 2 2.98 6.12 -10.42
N ILE A 3 2.09 6.08 -9.42
CA ILE A 3 0.96 5.13 -9.35
C ILE A 3 -0.19 5.56 -10.28
N ASP A 4 -0.19 6.82 -10.74
CA ASP A 4 -1.26 7.45 -11.51
C ASP A 4 -1.33 6.99 -12.98
N ASN A 5 -1.00 5.73 -13.25
CA ASN A 5 -1.12 5.13 -14.56
C ASN A 5 -2.49 4.47 -14.72
N LYS A 6 -3.10 4.68 -15.88
CA LYS A 6 -4.30 3.96 -16.32
C LYS A 6 -3.94 2.49 -16.47
N MET A 7 -4.67 1.62 -15.78
CA MET A 7 -4.46 0.18 -15.81
C MET A 7 -5.56 -0.48 -16.62
N THR A 8 -5.20 -1.45 -17.45
CA THR A 8 -6.17 -2.26 -18.17
C THR A 8 -6.65 -3.39 -17.29
N VAL A 9 -7.97 -3.55 -17.18
CA VAL A 9 -8.60 -4.65 -16.48
C VAL A 9 -8.68 -5.83 -17.42
N MET A 10 -8.08 -6.94 -17.02
CA MET A 10 -8.10 -8.18 -17.77
C MET A 10 -8.85 -9.24 -16.97
N GLN A 11 -9.79 -9.92 -17.61
CA GLN A 11 -10.47 -11.08 -17.06
C GLN A 11 -9.80 -12.35 -17.56
N VAL A 12 -9.49 -13.25 -16.63
CA VAL A 12 -8.87 -14.53 -16.91
C VAL A 12 -9.94 -15.55 -17.26
N ARG A 13 -9.65 -16.35 -18.28
CA ARG A 13 -10.40 -17.52 -18.73
C ARG A 13 -9.48 -18.74 -18.63
N PRO A 14 -10.01 -19.98 -18.70
CA PRO A 14 -9.20 -21.18 -18.60
C PRO A 14 -7.98 -21.18 -19.54
N ASN A 15 -8.14 -20.67 -20.77
CA ASN A 15 -7.13 -20.78 -21.82
C ASN A 15 -6.53 -19.43 -22.26
N TYR A 16 -7.13 -18.29 -21.87
CA TYR A 16 -6.69 -16.97 -22.33
C TYR A 16 -7.13 -15.87 -21.37
N SER A 17 -6.83 -14.62 -21.68
CA SER A 17 -7.35 -13.47 -20.94
C SER A 17 -7.84 -12.40 -21.90
N ILE A 18 -8.93 -11.74 -21.54
CA ILE A 18 -9.56 -10.69 -22.37
C ILE A 18 -9.69 -9.40 -21.59
N ILE A 19 -9.74 -8.29 -22.31
CA ILE A 19 -10.06 -6.99 -21.74
C ILE A 19 -11.48 -7.05 -21.18
N TYR A 20 -11.67 -6.60 -19.95
CA TYR A 20 -12.99 -6.57 -19.33
C TYR A 20 -13.84 -5.46 -19.95
N GLN A 21 -14.94 -5.82 -20.63
CA GLN A 21 -15.65 -4.89 -21.51
C GLN A 21 -16.35 -3.73 -20.78
N PHE A 22 -16.89 -3.96 -19.58
CA PHE A 22 -17.72 -2.96 -18.90
C PHE A 22 -16.91 -1.79 -18.32
N LYS A 23 -15.77 -2.12 -17.71
CA LYS A 23 -14.81 -1.14 -17.19
C LYS A 23 -13.41 -1.60 -17.59
N PRO A 24 -13.00 -1.35 -18.85
CA PRO A 24 -11.76 -1.89 -19.41
C PRO A 24 -10.53 -1.27 -18.78
N THR A 25 -10.68 -0.12 -18.12
CA THR A 25 -9.57 0.58 -17.49
C THR A 25 -9.93 1.14 -16.14
N LEU A 26 -8.95 1.14 -15.25
CA LEU A 26 -9.04 1.71 -13.91
C LEU A 26 -7.87 2.66 -13.66
N ARG A 27 -8.15 3.75 -12.97
CA ARG A 27 -7.10 4.59 -12.39
C ARG A 27 -6.89 4.16 -10.94
N ILE A 28 -5.66 3.84 -10.59
CA ILE A 28 -5.28 3.61 -9.20
C ILE A 28 -4.61 4.86 -8.70
N GLU A 29 -5.01 5.33 -7.53
CA GLU A 29 -4.38 6.46 -6.86
C GLU A 29 -3.57 5.96 -5.68
N LYS A 30 -2.65 6.80 -5.21
CA LYS A 30 -1.86 6.53 -4.00
C LYS A 30 -2.73 6.18 -2.79
N ARG A 31 -3.94 6.76 -2.67
CA ARG A 31 -4.86 6.47 -1.56
C ARG A 31 -5.35 5.02 -1.56
N HIS A 32 -5.50 4.40 -2.72
CA HIS A 32 -5.99 3.02 -2.84
C HIS A 32 -4.93 1.98 -2.49
N VAL A 33 -3.64 2.32 -2.58
CA VAL A 33 -2.53 1.38 -2.34
C VAL A 33 -1.74 1.68 -1.07
N LYS A 34 -2.33 2.47 -0.15
CA LYS A 34 -1.74 2.79 1.16
C LYS A 34 -1.46 1.54 2.01
N SER A 35 -2.33 0.56 1.91
CA SER A 35 -2.22 -0.75 2.56
C SER A 35 -2.90 -1.80 1.70
N GLN A 36 -2.60 -3.08 1.97
CA GLN A 36 -3.31 -4.18 1.33
C GLN A 36 -4.82 -4.11 1.61
N LYS A 37 -5.22 -3.70 2.82
CA LYS A 37 -6.63 -3.57 3.20
C LYS A 37 -7.34 -2.50 2.37
N ASP A 38 -6.72 -1.33 2.21
CA ASP A 38 -7.27 -0.23 1.41
C ASP A 38 -7.43 -0.66 -0.05
N PHE A 39 -6.45 -1.39 -0.58
CA PHE A 39 -6.48 -1.85 -1.96
C PHE A 39 -7.55 -2.91 -2.20
N VAL A 40 -7.68 -3.87 -1.29
CA VAL A 40 -8.74 -4.87 -1.32
C VAL A 40 -10.12 -4.21 -1.18
N GLY A 41 -10.24 -3.20 -0.31
CA GLY A 41 -11.48 -2.41 -0.16
C GLY A 41 -11.86 -1.70 -1.46
N TYR A 42 -10.90 -1.04 -2.10
CA TYR A 42 -11.11 -0.40 -3.40
C TYR A 42 -11.53 -1.39 -4.48
N ILE A 43 -10.89 -2.56 -4.57
CA ILE A 43 -11.28 -3.60 -5.53
C ILE A 43 -12.73 -4.04 -5.28
N LYS A 44 -13.12 -4.28 -4.02
CA LYS A 44 -14.50 -4.68 -3.69
C LYS A 44 -15.52 -3.66 -4.18
N GLU A 45 -15.26 -2.38 -3.94
CA GLU A 45 -16.14 -1.28 -4.34
C GLU A 45 -16.34 -1.26 -5.87
N ILE A 46 -15.25 -1.25 -6.62
CA ILE A 46 -15.31 -1.16 -8.09
C ILE A 46 -15.81 -2.44 -8.76
N SER A 47 -15.62 -3.60 -8.10
CA SER A 47 -15.98 -4.92 -8.61
C SER A 47 -17.37 -5.38 -8.21
N THR A 48 -18.19 -4.53 -7.58
CA THR A 48 -19.54 -4.89 -7.09
C THR A 48 -20.41 -5.58 -8.16
N ASN A 49 -20.29 -5.17 -9.43
CA ASN A 49 -21.06 -5.72 -10.55
C ASN A 49 -20.23 -6.63 -11.48
N TRP A 50 -19.04 -7.03 -11.05
CA TRP A 50 -18.20 -7.90 -11.86
C TRP A 50 -18.63 -9.35 -11.67
N LYS A 51 -18.41 -10.17 -12.70
CA LYS A 51 -18.65 -11.60 -12.58
C LYS A 51 -17.57 -12.22 -11.69
N ASP A 52 -17.92 -13.30 -11.02
CA ASP A 52 -16.93 -14.09 -10.29
C ASP A 52 -15.86 -14.65 -11.23
N GLY A 53 -14.67 -14.85 -10.68
CA GLY A 53 -13.53 -15.40 -11.38
C GLY A 53 -12.26 -14.60 -11.15
N ASP A 54 -11.29 -14.86 -12.03
CA ASP A 54 -9.94 -14.35 -11.89
C ASP A 54 -9.72 -13.12 -12.77
N TYR A 55 -9.00 -12.15 -12.21
CA TYR A 55 -8.74 -10.87 -12.85
C TYR A 55 -7.30 -10.44 -12.60
N PHE A 56 -6.77 -9.64 -13.52
CA PHE A 56 -5.53 -8.91 -13.28
C PHE A 56 -5.58 -7.50 -13.84
N LEU A 57 -4.81 -6.62 -13.20
CA LEU A 57 -4.61 -5.25 -13.64
C LEU A 57 -3.27 -5.19 -14.37
N LYS A 58 -3.30 -4.76 -15.62
CA LYS A 58 -2.12 -4.65 -16.48
C LYS A 58 -1.71 -3.18 -16.63
N THR A 59 -0.42 -2.93 -16.51
CA THR A 59 0.23 -1.68 -16.88
C THR A 59 1.26 -1.94 -17.98
N GLU A 60 1.85 -0.87 -18.51
CA GLU A 60 2.98 -0.96 -19.45
C GLU A 60 4.19 -1.69 -18.84
N LEU A 61 4.36 -1.60 -17.52
CA LEU A 61 5.44 -2.28 -16.77
C LEU A 61 5.15 -3.76 -16.48
N GLY A 62 3.95 -4.24 -16.80
CA GLY A 62 3.52 -5.62 -16.60
C GLY A 62 2.30 -5.76 -15.68
N THR A 63 2.15 -6.92 -15.04
CA THR A 63 0.99 -7.20 -14.20
C THR A 63 1.12 -6.52 -12.85
N PHE A 64 0.23 -5.56 -12.59
CA PHE A 64 0.20 -4.80 -11.36
C PHE A 64 -0.35 -5.61 -10.19
N ALA A 65 -1.50 -6.26 -10.39
CA ALA A 65 -2.16 -7.07 -9.38
C ALA A 65 -2.90 -8.23 -10.04
N TYR A 66 -2.99 -9.35 -9.33
CA TYR A 66 -3.84 -10.48 -9.70
C TYR A 66 -4.74 -10.82 -8.50
N PHE A 67 -6.03 -11.02 -8.75
CA PHE A 67 -6.99 -11.32 -7.71
C PHE A 67 -8.14 -12.20 -8.22
N THR A 68 -8.73 -12.95 -7.30
CA THR A 68 -9.97 -13.71 -7.52
C THR A 68 -11.13 -13.00 -6.86
N LEU A 69 -12.25 -12.92 -7.57
CA LEU A 69 -13.57 -12.52 -7.08
C LEU A 69 -14.43 -13.76 -6.85
N ASN A 70 -15.03 -13.84 -5.67
CA ASN A 70 -16.02 -14.87 -5.32
C ASN A 70 -17.10 -14.21 -4.45
N GLY A 71 -18.18 -13.77 -5.09
CA GLY A 71 -19.14 -12.81 -4.54
C GLY A 71 -18.43 -11.55 -4.03
N ASN A 72 -18.68 -11.19 -2.78
CA ASN A 72 -18.06 -10.02 -2.13
C ASN A 72 -16.64 -10.28 -1.59
N ARG A 73 -16.07 -11.46 -1.83
CA ARG A 73 -14.72 -11.82 -1.38
C ARG A 73 -13.70 -11.55 -2.48
N VAL A 74 -12.68 -10.78 -2.13
CA VAL A 74 -11.53 -10.48 -2.97
C VAL A 74 -10.32 -11.15 -2.37
N LYS A 75 -9.66 -12.03 -3.13
CA LYS A 75 -8.41 -12.67 -2.74
C LYS A 75 -7.28 -12.15 -3.62
N LEU A 76 -6.33 -11.43 -3.03
CA LEU A 76 -5.16 -10.90 -3.72
C LEU A 76 -4.01 -11.92 -3.70
N PHE A 77 -3.34 -12.11 -4.83
CA PHE A 77 -2.21 -13.03 -4.93
C PHE A 77 -0.90 -12.26 -4.85
N LYS A 78 0.10 -12.84 -4.17
CA LYS A 78 1.42 -12.24 -4.00
C LYS A 78 2.33 -12.47 -5.20
N LYS A 79 2.34 -13.70 -5.70
CA LYS A 79 3.24 -14.17 -6.74
C LYS A 79 2.45 -14.75 -7.91
N SER A 80 3.01 -14.60 -9.09
CA SER A 80 2.60 -15.31 -10.29
C SER A 80 3.01 -16.79 -10.23
N LYS A 81 2.52 -17.59 -11.18
CA LYS A 81 2.87 -19.03 -11.30
C LYS A 81 4.37 -19.27 -11.43
N ILE A 82 5.11 -18.32 -12.02
CA ILE A 82 6.57 -18.36 -12.17
C ILE A 82 7.33 -17.77 -10.97
N GLY A 83 6.64 -17.51 -9.85
CA GLY A 83 7.25 -17.02 -8.61
C GLY A 83 7.54 -15.51 -8.57
N LYS A 84 7.36 -14.78 -9.68
CA LYS A 84 7.54 -13.31 -9.74
C LYS A 84 6.43 -12.60 -8.95
N GLU A 85 6.81 -11.68 -8.06
CA GLU A 85 5.88 -10.86 -7.29
C GLU A 85 5.17 -9.81 -8.15
N TYR A 86 3.89 -9.56 -7.85
CA TYR A 86 3.13 -8.53 -8.55
C TYR A 86 3.48 -7.13 -8.06
N LEU A 87 3.42 -6.14 -8.96
CA LEU A 87 3.92 -4.79 -8.68
C LEU A 87 3.19 -4.10 -7.51
N CYS A 88 1.92 -4.42 -7.22
CA CYS A 88 1.19 -3.81 -6.11
C CYS A 88 1.86 -4.05 -4.74
N TRP A 89 2.59 -5.15 -4.57
CA TRP A 89 3.18 -5.54 -3.29
C TRP A 89 4.34 -4.66 -2.84
N GLN A 90 5.00 -3.96 -3.77
CA GLN A 90 6.03 -2.98 -3.41
C GLN A 90 5.47 -1.80 -2.60
N PHE A 91 4.15 -1.56 -2.67
CA PHE A 91 3.49 -0.48 -1.94
C PHE A 91 3.01 -0.88 -0.54
N PHE A 92 2.90 -2.18 -0.27
CA PHE A 92 2.38 -2.70 1.01
C PHE A 92 3.48 -2.99 2.04
N GLY A 93 4.76 -2.90 1.66
CA GLY A 93 5.90 -3.25 2.51
C GLY A 93 6.26 -2.21 3.58
N PRO A 94 7.05 -2.62 4.59
CA PRO A 94 7.47 -1.75 5.70
C PRO A 94 8.28 -0.52 5.25
N ALA A 95 8.95 -0.58 4.09
CA ALA A 95 9.70 0.56 3.51
C ALA A 95 8.81 1.77 3.18
N TYR A 96 7.55 1.55 2.80
CA TYR A 96 6.60 2.65 2.61
C TYR A 96 6.11 3.20 3.96
N ILE A 97 5.88 2.32 4.93
CA ILE A 97 5.46 2.68 6.29
C ILE A 97 6.55 3.50 7.00
N THR A 98 7.83 3.13 6.90
CA THR A 98 8.96 3.88 7.47
C THR A 98 9.14 5.25 6.82
N SER A 99 8.90 5.40 5.51
CA SER A 99 8.89 6.72 4.85
C SER A 99 7.80 7.64 5.41
N LYS A 100 6.65 7.08 5.79
CA LYS A 100 5.52 7.80 6.37
C LYS A 100 5.77 8.20 7.82
N ILE A 101 6.39 7.33 8.61
CA ILE A 101 6.83 7.64 9.98
C ILE A 101 7.89 8.75 9.95
N ARG A 102 8.86 8.68 9.02
CA ARG A 102 9.92 9.69 8.89
C ARG A 102 9.39 11.06 8.46
N ASN A 103 8.44 11.10 7.52
CA ASN A 103 7.80 12.35 7.07
C ASN A 103 6.79 12.94 8.08
N ARG A 104 6.17 12.11 8.92
CA ARG A 104 5.32 12.60 10.02
C ARG A 104 6.17 13.19 11.16
N ALA A 105 7.32 12.58 11.45
CA ALA A 105 8.28 13.05 12.45
C ALA A 105 9.01 14.35 12.05
N THR A 106 9.17 14.63 10.76
CA THR A 106 9.69 15.93 10.29
C THR A 106 8.65 17.05 10.39
N ASN A 107 7.37 16.77 10.11
CA ASN A 107 6.29 17.77 10.28
C ASN A 107 5.93 18.05 11.74
N SER A 108 6.16 17.13 12.67
CA SER A 108 6.00 17.38 14.11
C SER A 108 7.22 18.01 14.79
N ARG A 109 8.38 18.07 14.12
CA ARG A 109 9.57 18.77 14.62
C ARG A 109 9.55 20.30 14.45
N ALA A 110 8.53 20.84 13.77
CA ALA A 110 8.39 22.29 13.58
C ALA A 110 7.68 23.03 14.74
N ILE A 111 7.23 22.33 15.79
CA ILE A 111 6.55 22.97 16.95
C ILE A 111 7.45 23.06 18.19
N ALA A 112 8.68 22.53 18.16
CA ALA A 112 9.63 22.65 19.26
C ALA A 112 10.78 23.61 18.91
N LYS A 113 10.45 24.86 18.61
CA LYS A 113 11.36 26.00 18.77
C LYS A 113 10.63 27.04 19.61
N THR A 114 11.33 27.61 20.59
CA THR A 114 10.83 28.39 21.75
C THR A 114 10.36 27.43 22.85
N ILE A 115 11.18 27.08 23.84
CA ILE A 115 11.75 28.00 24.84
C ILE A 115 13.22 27.58 25.12
N VAL A 116 14.14 28.47 24.79
CA VAL A 116 15.50 28.50 25.36
C VAL A 116 15.46 29.53 26.48
N THR A 117 15.68 29.09 27.71
CA THR A 117 16.26 29.89 28.81
C THR A 117 16.91 28.88 29.75
N ASN A 118 18.19 28.59 29.53
CA ASN A 118 19.35 29.15 30.21
C ASN A 118 19.58 28.60 31.63
N ASN A 119 20.73 27.92 31.74
CA ASN A 119 21.69 27.94 32.85
C ASN A 119 21.24 27.36 34.21
N ASN A 120 21.73 26.17 34.54
CA ASN A 120 22.95 26.08 35.36
C ASN A 120 23.36 24.63 35.62
N VAL A 121 24.65 24.39 35.40
CA VAL A 121 25.40 23.21 35.84
C VAL A 121 25.39 23.15 37.37
N SER A 122 25.04 22.00 37.96
CA SER A 122 25.67 21.56 39.21
C SER A 122 25.58 20.04 39.36
N ILE A 123 26.72 19.39 39.19
CA ILE A 123 26.96 17.99 39.53
C ILE A 123 27.11 17.92 41.05
N ARG A 124 26.29 17.12 41.74
CA ARG A 124 26.57 16.68 43.13
C ARG A 124 26.38 15.17 43.27
N LYS A 125 27.43 14.55 43.81
CA LYS A 125 27.67 13.12 44.04
C LYS A 125 26.85 12.54 45.21
N THR A 126 26.60 11.21 45.14
CA THR A 126 26.45 10.19 46.22
C THR A 126 25.36 10.40 47.30
N VAL A 127 24.65 9.38 47.80
CA VAL A 127 25.12 8.27 48.67
C VAL A 127 24.14 7.08 48.60
N LYS A 128 24.67 5.84 48.60
CA LYS A 128 23.91 4.59 48.86
C LYS A 128 23.68 4.45 50.36
N VAL A 129 22.45 4.14 50.79
CA VAL A 129 22.14 3.71 52.15
C VAL A 129 21.51 2.32 52.08
N TYR A 130 22.15 1.34 52.71
CA TYR A 130 21.53 0.05 53.08
C TYR A 130 21.29 0.11 54.59
N LYS A 131 20.09 -0.30 55.01
CA LYS A 131 19.80 -0.78 56.37
C LYS A 131 19.35 -2.22 56.25
#